data_AF-R6E537-F1
#
_entry.id   AF-R6E537-F1
#
_cell.length_a   1.000
_cell.length_b   1.000
_cell.length_c   1.000
_cell.angle_alpha   90.00
_cell.angle_beta   90.00
_cell.angle_gamma   90.00
#
_symmetry.space_group_name_H-M   'P 1'
#
loop_
_entity.id
_entity.type
_entity.pdbx_description
1 polymer ?
#
loop_
_entity_poly.entity_id
_entity_poly.type
_entity_poly.pdbx_seq_one_letter_code
_entity_poly.pdbx_strand_id
1 'polypeptide(L)' 'MQQLKEDIQKKEFHNTYLLYGEEEYLVHFYRDKLKETILDGADEMNYSYFQGGSIDLLEVKEIAQTLQTYDKL' A
#
# COMPACT_ATOMS: atom_id res chain seq x y z
N MET A 1 -10.62 10.95 2.91
CA MET A 1 -9.59 11.28 1.89
C MET A 1 -8.69 12.46 2.27
N GLN A 2 -9.12 13.44 3.07
CA GLN A 2 -8.27 14.60 3.40
C GLN A 2 -6.99 14.23 4.18
N GLN A 3 -7.10 13.41 5.23
CA GLN A 3 -5.92 12.91 5.97
C GLN A 3 -4.90 12.22 5.06
N LEU A 4 -5.37 11.29 4.22
CA LEU A 4 -4.50 10.57 3.29
C LEU A 4 -3.76 11.49 2.32
N LYS A 5 -4.37 12.60 1.87
CA LYS A 5 -3.66 13.59 1.07
C LYS A 5 -2.50 14.23 1.85
N GLU A 6 -2.75 14.57 3.10
CA GLU A 6 -1.73 15.18 3.96
C GLU A 6 -0.58 14.20 4.22
N ASP A 7 -0.90 12.94 4.53
CA ASP A 7 0.07 11.87 4.73
C ASP A 7 0.96 11.69 3.50
N ILE A 8 0.35 11.61 2.30
CA ILE A 8 1.07 11.51 1.02
C ILE A 8 1.95 12.74 0.78
N GLN A 9 1.44 13.95 1.05
CA GLN A 9 2.19 15.20 0.85
C GLN A 9 3.37 15.34 1.81
N LYS A 10 3.20 14.93 3.07
CA LYS A 10 4.23 14.99 4.11
C LYS A 10 5.18 13.79 4.08
N LYS A 11 4.85 12.74 3.31
CA LYS A 11 5.49 11.41 3.37
C LYS A 11 5.48 10.84 4.80
N GLU A 12 4.41 11.08 5.54
CA GLU A 12 4.19 10.58 6.91
C GLU A 12 3.11 9.50 6.86
N PHE A 13 3.52 8.24 6.87
CA PHE A 13 2.60 7.12 6.66
C PHE A 13 2.22 6.41 7.95
N HIS A 14 0.96 6.01 8.05
CA HIS A 14 0.48 5.06 9.04
C HIS A 14 0.76 3.62 8.61
N ASN A 15 0.83 2.71 9.59
CA ASN A 15 1.05 1.29 9.33
C ASN A 15 -0.11 0.63 8.55
N THR A 16 -1.31 1.20 8.60
CA THR A 16 -2.50 0.62 7.97
C THR A 16 -3.49 1.69 7.56
N TYR A 17 -4.09 1.51 6.38
CA TYR A 17 -5.11 2.39 5.81
C TYR A 17 -6.34 1.58 5.40
N LEU A 18 -7.54 2.06 5.74
CA LEU A 18 -8.80 1.58 5.17
C LEU A 18 -9.34 2.64 4.20
N LEU A 19 -9.31 2.33 2.90
CA LEU A 19 -9.84 3.21 1.86
C LEU A 19 -11.25 2.76 1.47
N TYR A 20 -12.22 3.65 1.64
CA TYR A 20 -13.63 3.42 1.31
C TYR A 20 -14.28 4.74 0.88
N GLY A 21 -15.41 4.66 0.18
CA GLY A 21 -16.18 5.81 -0.29
C GLY A 21 -17.20 5.42 -1.36
N GLU A 22 -18.12 6.35 -1.65
CA GLU A 22 -19.16 6.16 -2.68
C GLU A 22 -18.59 6.20 -4.10
N GLU A 23 -17.52 6.97 -4.32
CA GLU A 23 -16.84 7.08 -5.61
C GLU A 23 -15.65 6.12 -5.70
N GLU A 24 -15.86 4.97 -6.34
CA GLU A 24 -14.83 3.94 -6.56
C GLU A 24 -13.58 4.50 -7.25
N TYR A 25 -13.78 5.39 -8.24
CA TYR A 25 -12.68 6.06 -8.94
C TYR A 25 -11.76 6.81 -7.98
N LEU A 26 -12.31 7.56 -7.01
CA LEU A 26 -11.50 8.29 -6.03
C LEU A 26 -10.75 7.35 -5.11
N VAL A 27 -11.38 6.25 -4.69
CA VAL A 27 -10.73 5.23 -3.86
C VAL A 27 -9.51 4.65 -4.59
N HIS A 28 -9.66 4.29 -5.85
CA HIS A 28 -8.55 3.79 -6.68
C HIS A 28 -7.46 4.83 -6.89
N PHE A 29 -7.83 6.08 -7.21
CA PHE A 29 -6.88 7.16 -7.42
C PHE A 29 -5.98 7.39 -6.20
N TYR A 30 -6.54 7.43 -4.98
CA TYR A 30 -5.72 7.62 -3.78
C TYR A 30 -4.94 6.37 -3.38
N ARG A 31 -5.47 5.17 -3.61
CA ARG A 31 -4.72 3.92 -3.43
C ARG A 31 -3.45 3.95 -4.29
N ASP A 32 -3.59 4.32 -5.56
CA ASP A 32 -2.48 4.30 -6.52
C ASP A 32 -1.46 5.39 -6.17
N LYS A 33 -1.91 6.60 -5.82
CA LYS A 33 -0.99 7.64 -5.33
C LYS A 33 -0.24 7.24 -4.05
N LEU A 34 -0.92 6.56 -3.11
CA LEU A 34 -0.28 6.08 -1.90
C LEU A 34 0.79 5.04 -2.22
N LYS A 35 0.48 4.06 -3.08
CA LYS A 35 1.42 3.05 -3.57
C LYS A 35 2.64 3.70 -4.23
N GLU A 36 2.43 4.58 -5.20
CA GLU A 36 3.50 5.28 -5.93
C GLU A 36 4.41 6.05 -4.97
N THR A 37 3.85 6.74 -3.98
CA THR A 37 4.61 7.56 -3.04
C THR A 37 5.40 6.71 -2.03
N ILE A 38 4.86 5.57 -1.60
CA ILE A 38 5.56 4.62 -0.70
C ILE A 38 6.72 3.94 -1.43
N LEU A 39 6.53 3.54 -2.69
CA LEU A 39 7.58 2.92 -3.49
C LEU A 39 8.67 3.93 -3.86
N ASP A 40 8.34 5.20 -4.09
CA ASP A 40 9.29 6.29 -4.39
C ASP A 40 10.29 5.93 -5.52
N GLY A 41 9.85 5.13 -6.49
CA GLY A 41 10.67 4.64 -7.60
C GLY A 41 11.50 3.38 -7.31
N ALA A 42 11.40 2.80 -6.11
CA ALA A 42 11.92 1.48 -5.81
C ALA A 42 11.18 0.39 -6.60
N ASP A 43 11.82 -0.76 -6.75
CA ASP A 43 11.19 -1.91 -7.38
C ASP A 43 10.00 -2.44 -6.55
N GLU A 44 9.15 -3.24 -7.19
CA GLU A 44 7.97 -3.81 -6.54
C GLU A 44 8.31 -5.03 -5.66
N MET A 45 9.59 -5.33 -5.37
CA MET A 45 9.94 -6.55 -4.60
C MET A 45 9.34 -6.54 -3.19
N ASN A 46 9.22 -5.36 -2.57
CA ASN A 46 8.60 -5.20 -1.26
C ASN A 46 7.10 -4.86 -1.32
N TYR A 47 6.45 -5.06 -2.48
CA TYR A 47 5.01 -4.85 -2.66
C TYR A 47 4.29 -6.17 -2.94
N SER A 48 3.17 -6.39 -2.25
CA SER A 48 2.30 -7.53 -2.49
C SER A 48 0.85 -7.07 -2.61
N TYR A 49 0.13 -7.63 -3.58
CA TYR A 49 -1.25 -7.29 -3.87
C TYR A 49 -2.12 -8.54 -3.84
N PHE A 50 -3.25 -8.47 -3.13
CA PHE A 50 -4.21 -9.56 -2.99
C PHE A 50 -5.60 -9.08 -3.40
N GLN A 51 -6.29 -9.85 -4.24
CA GLN A 51 -7.66 -9.56 -4.69
C GLN A 51 -8.40 -10.87 -4.99
N GLY A 52 -9.72 -10.87 -4.83
CA GLY A 52 -10.60 -11.99 -5.18
C GLY A 52 -11.04 -12.82 -3.96
N GLY A 53 -11.78 -13.90 -4.22
CA GLY A 53 -12.41 -14.72 -3.17
C GLY A 53 -11.51 -15.83 -2.58
N SER A 54 -10.34 -16.08 -3.18
CA SER A 54 -9.44 -17.18 -2.83
C SER A 54 -8.08 -16.67 -2.36
N ILE A 55 -8.08 -15.72 -1.42
CA ILE A 55 -6.84 -15.22 -0.81
C ILE A 55 -6.39 -16.24 0.25
N ASP A 56 -5.17 -16.76 0.11
CA ASP A 56 -4.57 -17.59 1.14
C ASP A 56 -4.09 -16.70 2.30
N LEU A 57 -4.80 -16.77 3.43
CA LEU A 57 -4.45 -15.99 4.62
C LEU A 57 -3.10 -16.41 5.23
N LEU A 58 -2.66 -17.64 4.97
CA LEU A 58 -1.34 -18.10 5.42
C LEU A 58 -0.24 -17.33 4.67
N GLU A 59 -0.39 -17.19 3.35
CA GLU A 59 0.51 -16.42 2.48
C GLU A 59 0.57 -14.94 2.90
N VAL A 60 -0.60 -14.31 3.15
CA VAL A 60 -0.67 -12.92 3.64
C VAL A 60 0.09 -12.76 4.97
N LYS A 61 -0.06 -13.72 5.88
CA LYS A 61 0.63 -13.71 7.18
C LYS A 61 2.14 -13.86 7.00
N GLU A 62 2.60 -14.77 6.16
CA GLU A 62 4.03 -14.99 5.90
C GLU A 62 4.69 -13.75 5.30
N ILE A 63 4.01 -13.10 4.35
CA ILE A 63 4.49 -11.86 3.74
C ILE A 63 4.52 -10.72 4.78
N ALA A 64 3.49 -10.59 5.61
CA ALA A 64 3.49 -9.59 6.69
C ALA A 64 4.58 -9.83 7.75
N GLN A 65 5.11 -11.05 7.85
CA GLN A 65 6.22 -11.42 8.73
C GLN A 65 7.60 -11.31 8.04
N THR A 66 7.64 -11.06 6.74
CA THR A 66 8.88 -10.89 5.99
C THR A 66 9.48 -9.51 6.27
N LEU A 67 10.76 -9.48 6.67
CA LEU A 67 11.54 -8.23 6.79
C LEU A 67 11.82 -7.68 5.39
N GLN A 68 11.74 -6.36 5.22
CA GLN A 68 12.10 -5.67 3.97
C GLN A 68 13.45 -6.17 3.46
N THR A 69 13.50 -6.62 2.21
CA THR A 69 14.77 -6.98 1.58
C THR A 69 15.54 -5.69 1.31
N TYR A 70 16.73 -5.56 1.89
CA TYR A 70 17.59 -4.39 1.76
C TYR A 70 18.15 -4.28 0.34
N ASP A 71 17.65 -3.33 -0.45
CA ASP A 71 18.42 -2.74 -1.53
C ASP A 71 19.12 -1.48 -1.03
N LYS A 72 20.36 -1.68 -0.55
CA LYS A 72 21.36 -0.62 -0.45
C LYS A 72 22.42 -0.89 -1.50
N LEU A 73 22.41 -0.12 -2.59
CA LEU A 73 23.59 0.21 -3.38
C LEU A 73 23.64 1.71 -3.61
#